data_AF-A0A8H6EWT8-F1
#
_entry.id   AF-A0A8H6EWT8-F1
#
_cell.length_a   1.000
_cell.length_b   1.000
_cell.length_c   1.000
_cell.angle_alpha   90.00
_cell.angle_beta   90.00
_cell.angle_gamma   90.00
#
_symmetry.space_group_name_H-M   'P 1'
#
loop_
_entity.id
_entity.type
_entity.pdbx_description
1 polymer ?
#
loop_
_entity_poly.entity_id
_entity_poly.type
_entity_poly.pdbx_seq_one_letter_code
_entity_poly.pdbx_strand_id
1 'polypeptide(L)'
;MTVNDTQIENSLTWDELIDELQKILDVPKHLRPAEIDHAKLQSLMDRYKSDRKDWGKYALQESHKGYTRNGVINYGDNANLLILVWNPKKVLQSMTMREHTAL
;
A
#
# COMPACT_ATOMS: atom_id res chain seq x y z
N MET A 1 28.23 24.66 -14.23
CA MET A 1 28.30 23.56 -13.25
C MET A 1 27.03 22.75 -13.44
N THR A 2 27.15 21.64 -14.15
CA THR A 2 26.04 20.77 -14.56
C THR A 2 25.56 19.99 -13.35
N VAL A 3 24.30 20.18 -12.98
CA VAL A 3 23.64 19.40 -11.94
C VAL A 3 23.42 18.01 -12.51
N ASN A 4 23.81 16.98 -11.75
CA ASN A 4 23.90 15.59 -12.22
C ASN A 4 22.54 15.05 -12.73
N ASP A 5 22.42 14.90 -14.04
CA ASP A 5 21.33 14.20 -14.76
C ASP A 5 21.36 12.67 -14.59
N THR A 6 21.85 12.15 -13.45
CA THR A 6 22.00 10.70 -13.22
C THR A 6 21.23 10.19 -12.00
N GLN A 7 20.17 10.90 -11.59
CA GLN A 7 19.28 10.49 -10.49
C GLN A 7 17.78 10.58 -10.82
N ILE A 8 17.41 10.86 -12.08
CA ILE A 8 15.99 11.02 -12.48
C ILE A 8 15.36 9.69 -12.97
N GLU A 9 16.12 8.62 -13.21
CA GLU A 9 15.61 7.45 -13.98
C GLU A 9 14.94 6.31 -13.19
N ASN A 10 14.70 6.40 -11.87
CA ASN A 10 14.22 5.23 -11.11
C ASN A 10 12.89 5.38 -10.37
N SER A 11 12.16 6.50 -10.50
CA SER A 11 10.83 6.63 -9.89
C SER A 11 9.72 6.14 -10.81
N LEU A 12 8.76 5.40 -10.26
CA LEU A 12 7.54 5.02 -10.97
C LEU A 12 6.41 6.02 -10.66
N THR A 13 5.58 6.32 -11.66
CA THR A 13 4.26 6.89 -11.46
C THR A 13 3.31 5.86 -10.83
N TRP A 14 2.15 6.31 -10.35
CA TRP A 14 1.13 5.42 -9.79
C TRP A 14 0.60 4.40 -10.80
N ASP A 15 0.32 4.84 -12.03
CA ASP A 15 -0.19 3.95 -13.08
C ASP A 15 0.88 2.94 -13.50
N GLU A 16 2.15 3.35 -13.63
CA GLU A 16 3.26 2.42 -13.92
C GLU A 16 3.48 1.41 -12.79
N LEU A 17 3.35 1.82 -11.53
CA LEU A 17 3.40 0.88 -10.40
C LEU A 17 2.28 -0.17 -10.53
N ILE A 18 1.04 0.27 -10.78
CA ILE A 18 -0.11 -0.63 -10.94
C ILE A 18 0.11 -1.62 -12.08
N ASP A 19 0.56 -1.13 -13.23
CA ASP A 19 0.80 -1.95 -14.42
C ASP A 19 1.90 -2.98 -14.18
N GLU A 20 3.00 -2.59 -13.53
CA GLU A 20 4.09 -3.51 -13.19
C GLU A 20 3.67 -4.58 -12.16
N LEU A 21 2.85 -4.20 -11.17
CA LEU A 21 2.26 -5.16 -10.22
C LEU A 21 1.30 -6.11 -10.94
N GLN A 22 0.47 -5.61 -11.86
CA GLN A 22 -0.48 -6.41 -12.63
C GLN A 22 0.26 -7.48 -13.46
N LYS A 23 1.34 -7.11 -14.15
CA LYS A 23 2.16 -8.06 -14.94
C LYS A 23 2.69 -9.24 -14.12
N ILE A 24 2.91 -9.05 -12.82
CA ILE A 24 3.44 -10.09 -11.93
C ILE A 24 2.31 -10.90 -11.29
N LEU A 25 1.23 -10.24 -10.87
CA LEU A 25 0.22 -10.82 -9.98
C LEU A 25 -1.05 -11.26 -10.69
N ASP A 26 -1.44 -10.61 -11.79
CA ASP A 26 -2.68 -10.89 -12.53
C ASP A 26 -2.44 -11.92 -13.65
N VAL A 27 -2.03 -13.12 -13.25
CA VAL A 27 -1.75 -14.24 -14.16
C VAL A 27 -2.85 -15.30 -14.06
N PRO A 28 -3.15 -16.07 -15.13
CA PRO A 28 -4.19 -17.10 -15.14
C PRO A 28 -3.74 -18.39 -14.42
N LYS A 29 -3.20 -18.24 -13.20
CA LYS A 29 -2.87 -19.32 -12.27
C LYS A 29 -2.84 -18.79 -10.83
N HIS A 30 -3.10 -19.66 -9.88
CA HIS A 30 -2.89 -19.36 -8.46
C HIS A 30 -1.40 -19.44 -8.12
N LEU A 31 -0.81 -18.31 -7.73
CA LEU A 31 0.59 -18.20 -7.34
C LEU A 31 0.79 -18.71 -5.92
N ARG A 32 1.77 -19.59 -5.73
CA ARG A 32 2.26 -19.95 -4.39
C ARG A 32 3.28 -18.90 -3.94
N PRO A 33 3.43 -18.63 -2.63
CA PRO A 33 4.42 -17.67 -2.14
C PRO A 33 5.84 -17.91 -2.65
N ALA A 34 6.27 -19.17 -2.79
CA ALA A 34 7.60 -19.50 -3.31
C ALA A 34 7.81 -19.14 -4.80
N GLU A 35 6.74 -18.88 -5.56
CA GLU A 35 6.78 -18.51 -6.97
C GLU A 35 6.76 -16.99 -7.18
N ILE A 36 6.61 -16.23 -6.11
CA ILE A 36 6.54 -14.78 -6.13
C ILE A 36 7.92 -14.22 -5.78
N ASP A 37 8.48 -13.41 -6.68
CA ASP A 37 9.66 -12.61 -6.39
C ASP A 37 9.28 -11.42 -5.50
N HIS A 38 9.34 -11.64 -4.19
CA HIS A 38 9.01 -10.64 -3.18
C HIS A 38 9.97 -9.44 -3.21
N ALA A 39 11.23 -9.66 -3.57
CA ALA A 39 12.23 -8.59 -3.65
C ALA A 39 11.91 -7.65 -4.81
N LYS A 40 11.48 -8.19 -5.95
CA LYS A 40 10.99 -7.39 -7.08
C LYS A 40 9.74 -6.58 -6.70
N LEU A 41 8.76 -7.18 -6.03
CA LEU A 41 7.55 -6.45 -5.58
C LEU A 41 7.90 -5.31 -4.62
N GLN A 42 8.79 -5.55 -3.65
CA GLN A 42 9.25 -4.49 -2.72
C GLN A 42 9.96 -3.37 -3.48
N SER A 43 10.83 -3.70 -4.43
CA SER A 43 11.52 -2.72 -5.28
C SER A 43 10.55 -1.86 -6.10
N LEU A 44 9.49 -2.44 -6.67
CA LEU A 44 8.45 -1.68 -7.37
C LEU A 44 7.75 -0.70 -6.42
N MET A 45 7.35 -1.15 -5.24
CA MET A 45 6.70 -0.31 -4.23
C MET A 45 7.60 0.84 -3.75
N ASP A 46 8.92 0.60 -3.57
CA ASP A 46 9.88 1.61 -3.09
C ASP A 46 10.20 2.70 -4.13
N ARG A 47 10.11 2.36 -5.42
CA ARG A 47 10.34 3.27 -6.54
C ARG A 47 9.20 4.26 -6.73
N TYR A 48 7.99 3.90 -6.33
CA TYR A 48 6.87 4.84 -6.36
C TYR A 48 7.02 5.91 -5.28
N LYS A 49 6.94 7.18 -5.68
CA LYS A 49 6.91 8.32 -4.74
C LYS A 49 5.46 8.72 -4.49
N SER A 50 5.01 8.50 -3.26
CA SER A 50 3.61 8.71 -2.84
C SER A 50 3.14 10.14 -3.08
N ASP A 51 2.06 10.29 -3.86
CA ASP A 51 1.29 11.52 -4.02
C ASP A 51 -0.18 11.26 -3.64
N ARG A 52 -0.73 12.14 -2.79
CA ARG A 52 -2.12 12.08 -2.35
C ARG A 52 -3.11 12.14 -3.51
N LYS A 53 -2.76 12.76 -4.64
CA LYS A 53 -3.62 12.79 -5.85
C LYS A 53 -3.94 11.41 -6.38
N ASP A 54 -3.03 10.44 -6.18
CA ASP A 54 -3.15 9.10 -6.72
C ASP A 54 -4.08 8.22 -5.86
N TRP A 55 -3.79 8.16 -4.56
CA TRP A 55 -4.48 7.26 -3.63
C TRP A 55 -5.57 7.92 -2.79
N GLY A 56 -5.69 9.26 -2.82
CA GLY A 56 -6.57 10.03 -1.93
C GLY A 56 -8.04 9.66 -2.05
N LYS A 57 -8.50 9.27 -3.23
CA LYS A 57 -9.88 8.78 -3.47
C LYS A 57 -10.21 7.48 -2.73
N TYR A 58 -9.20 6.70 -2.34
CA TYR A 58 -9.35 5.46 -1.56
C TYR A 58 -9.11 5.68 -0.06
N ALA A 59 -8.69 6.88 0.36
CA ALA A 59 -8.40 7.19 1.76
C ALA A 59 -9.69 7.47 2.58
N LEU A 60 -10.61 6.51 2.59
CA LEU A 60 -11.91 6.63 3.25
C LEU A 60 -11.75 6.31 4.74
N GLN A 61 -11.80 7.35 5.59
CA GLN A 61 -11.74 7.19 7.04
C GLN A 61 -13.13 6.97 7.62
N GLU A 62 -13.20 6.14 8.67
CA GLU A 62 -14.39 5.99 9.51
C GLU A 62 -14.05 6.29 10.97
N SER A 63 -14.81 7.21 11.59
CA SER A 63 -14.53 7.76 12.92
C SER A 63 -14.60 6.73 14.05
N HIS A 64 -15.37 5.65 13.85
CA HIS A 64 -15.61 4.61 14.86
C HIS A 64 -14.57 3.49 14.82
N LYS A 65 -13.81 3.36 13.73
CA LYS A 65 -12.81 2.29 13.56
C LYS A 65 -11.41 2.81 13.89
N GLY A 66 -10.56 1.93 14.43
CA GLY A 66 -9.13 2.21 14.65
C GLY A 66 -8.36 2.37 13.35
N TYR A 67 -8.82 1.72 12.29
CA TYR A 67 -8.36 1.90 10.91
C TYR A 67 -9.44 1.41 9.93
N THR A 68 -9.39 1.86 8.67
CA THR A 68 -10.17 1.30 7.56
C THR A 68 -9.25 0.58 6.57
N ARG A 69 -9.80 -0.39 5.83
CA ARG A 69 -9.12 -1.11 4.74
C ARG A 69 -9.89 -0.84 3.46
N ASN A 70 -9.30 -0.09 2.55
CA ASN A 70 -9.99 0.39 1.35
C ASN A 70 -9.39 -0.27 0.12
N GLY A 71 -10.20 -0.97 -0.65
CA GLY A 71 -9.76 -1.64 -1.88
C GLY A 71 -9.37 -0.64 -2.96
N VAL A 72 -8.22 -0.89 -3.60
CA VAL A 72 -7.74 -0.13 -4.76
C VAL A 72 -7.89 -0.98 -6.01
N ILE A 73 -7.22 -2.14 -6.03
CA ILE A 73 -7.17 -3.07 -7.17
C ILE A 73 -7.20 -4.51 -6.68
N ASN A 74 -7.86 -5.37 -7.45
CA ASN A 74 -7.81 -6.82 -7.32
C ASN A 74 -7.00 -7.39 -8.50
N TYR A 75 -5.96 -8.16 -8.23
CA TYR A 75 -5.10 -8.81 -9.21
C TYR A 75 -5.46 -10.29 -9.29
N GLY A 76 -6.67 -10.55 -9.80
CA GLY A 76 -7.28 -11.88 -9.85
C GLY A 76 -7.34 -12.54 -8.47
N ASP A 77 -7.02 -13.83 -8.43
CA ASP A 77 -7.05 -14.62 -7.19
C ASP A 77 -5.74 -14.55 -6.38
N ASN A 78 -4.76 -13.75 -6.84
CA ASN A 78 -3.41 -13.77 -6.28
C ASN A 78 -3.16 -12.67 -5.26
N ALA A 79 -3.72 -11.47 -5.45
CA ALA A 79 -3.47 -10.34 -4.56
C ALA A 79 -4.56 -9.27 -4.62
N ASN A 80 -4.62 -8.45 -3.56
CA ASN A 80 -5.37 -7.21 -3.52
C ASN A 80 -4.45 -6.06 -3.09
N LEU A 81 -4.50 -4.94 -3.79
CA LEU A 81 -3.91 -3.68 -3.37
C LEU A 81 -4.92 -2.89 -2.53
N LEU A 82 -4.52 -2.53 -1.31
CA LEU A 82 -5.38 -1.83 -0.35
C LEU A 82 -4.69 -0.56 0.17
N ILE A 83 -5.47 0.48 0.48
CA ILE A 83 -5.06 1.63 1.29
C ILE A 83 -5.64 1.48 2.70
N LEU A 84 -4.76 1.43 3.70
CA LEU A 84 -5.14 1.44 5.11
C LEU A 84 -5.11 2.88 5.64
N VAL A 85 -6.22 3.33 6.22
CA VAL A 85 -6.30 4.66 6.84
C VAL A 85 -6.42 4.50 8.35
N TRP A 86 -5.40 4.95 9.07
CA TRP A 86 -5.33 4.86 10.52
C TRP A 86 -6.09 6.01 11.19
N ASN A 87 -6.86 5.72 12.23
CA ASN A 87 -7.53 6.72 13.06
C ASN A 87 -6.84 6.80 14.44
N PRO A 88 -5.93 7.79 14.64
CA PRO A 88 -5.12 7.86 15.85
C PRO A 88 -5.94 8.05 17.13
N LYS A 89 -7.10 8.71 17.04
CA LYS A 89 -7.98 8.97 18.19
C LYS A 89 -8.57 7.70 18.80
N LYS A 90 -8.71 6.63 18.02
CA LYS A 90 -9.26 5.34 18.49
C LYS A 90 -8.20 4.37 18.99
N VAL A 91 -7.00 4.42 18.40
CA VAL A 91 -5.85 3.64 18.89
C VAL A 91 -5.46 4.10 20.30
N LEU A 92 -5.47 5.41 20.56
CA LEU A 92 -5.17 5.95 21.89
C LEU A 92 -6.28 5.64 22.91
N GLN A 93 -7.56 5.76 22.54
CA GLN A 93 -8.68 5.42 23.44
C GLN A 93 -8.68 3.95 23.88
N SER A 94 -8.30 3.01 23.02
CA SER A 94 -8.24 1.59 23.38
C SER A 94 -7.05 1.26 24.27
N MET A 95 -5.93 1.98 24.17
CA MET A 95 -4.80 1.88 25.10
C MET A 95 -5.18 2.36 26.50
N THR A 96 -5.80 3.53 26.63
CA THR A 96 -6.23 4.08 27.93
C THR A 96 -7.25 3.18 28.64
N MET A 97 -8.18 2.56 27.91
CA MET A 97 -9.15 1.65 28.53
C MET A 97 -8.53 0.33 29.03
N ARG A 98 -7.41 -0.14 28.47
CA ARG A 98 -6.74 -1.37 28.95
C ARG A 98 -5.98 -1.16 30.25
N GLU A 99 -5.51 0.05 30.53
CA GLU A 99 -4.83 0.39 31.79
C GLU A 99 -5.80 0.46 32.98
N HIS A 100 -7.06 0.86 32.75
CA HIS A 100 -8.06 1.00 33.82
C HIS A 100 -8.77 -0.32 34.20
N THR A 101 -8.72 -1.36 33.37
CA THR A 101 -9.37 -2.66 33.65
C THR A 101 -8.40 -3.70 34.21
N ALA A 102 -7.14 -3.32 34.49
CA ALA A 102 -6.10 -4.19 35.06
C ALA A 102 -6.01 -4.10 36.59
N LEU A 103 -7.12 -3.82 37.28
CA LEU A 103 -7.26 -3.80 38.74
C LEU A 103 -8.29 -4.84 39.20
#